data_AF-A0A4S9LC15-F1
#
_entry.id   AF-A0A4S9LC15-F1
#
_cell.length_a   1.000
_cell.length_b   1.000
_cell.length_c   1.000
_cell.angle_alpha   90.00
_cell.angle_beta   90.00
_cell.angle_gamma   90.00
#
_symmetry.space_group_name_H-M   'P 1'
#
loop_
_entity.id
_entity.type
_entity.pdbx_description
1 polymer ?
#
loop_
_entity_poly.entity_id
_entity_poly.type
_entity_poly.pdbx_seq_one_letter_code
_entity_poly.pdbx_strand_id
1 'polypeptide(L)'
;MALHLFRRIGISQSPTFASSTTHIRTFALSQTYFGRSSDPIIKRQQMDRYNETRRNRRRTDPEYVAKELKGYRERPPHENWGFRNRELALEAKRMAHMRRKAEDPLYTLRTRIRTTLATHTWMRESLPWKTHVPVLYEDKVEHKCGKCLVSRHGGLKFWWQEREDKSKFLCHKCYFTGPESMPEGYEDCTKTSEITARAGIKS
;
A
#
# COMPACT_ATOMS: atom_id res chain seq x y z
N MET A 1 48.20 -50.31 49.11
CA MET A 1 48.74 -49.68 50.33
C MET A 1 49.42 -48.37 49.95
N ALA A 2 49.16 -47.30 50.73
CA ALA A 2 49.83 -45.98 50.77
C ALA A 2 49.88 -45.16 49.46
N LEU A 3 49.04 -44.12 49.31
CA LEU A 3 49.26 -42.71 49.72
C LEU A 3 50.39 -42.02 48.93
N HIS A 4 50.06 -40.96 48.19
CA HIS A 4 50.39 -39.57 48.55
C HIS A 4 49.89 -38.56 47.50
N LEU A 5 49.06 -37.62 47.99
CA LEU A 5 48.72 -36.34 47.39
C LEU A 5 49.94 -35.40 47.41
N PHE A 6 50.14 -34.57 46.38
CA PHE A 6 50.04 -33.10 46.48
C PHE A 6 50.48 -32.37 45.18
N ARG A 7 49.55 -31.55 44.67
CA ARG A 7 49.69 -30.20 44.05
C ARG A 7 50.91 -29.87 43.17
N ARG A 8 50.61 -29.42 41.94
CA ARG A 8 51.08 -28.11 41.44
C ARG A 8 50.13 -27.50 40.40
N ILE A 9 50.02 -26.19 40.50
CA ILE A 9 49.10 -25.24 39.86
C ILE A 9 49.66 -24.79 38.50
N GLY A 10 48.79 -24.52 37.52
CA GLY A 10 49.08 -23.58 36.43
C GLY A 10 48.59 -24.02 35.05
N ILE A 11 47.28 -23.86 34.77
CA ILE A 11 46.70 -24.11 33.43
C ILE A 11 46.69 -22.81 32.61
N SER A 12 47.45 -22.88 31.51
CA SER A 12 47.38 -22.23 30.19
C SER A 12 46.67 -20.88 30.03
N GLN A 13 47.46 -19.90 29.57
CA GLN A 13 46.99 -18.71 28.87
C GLN A 13 46.25 -19.11 27.58
N SER A 14 45.08 -18.53 27.34
CA SER A 14 44.34 -18.62 26.07
C SER A 14 44.57 -17.35 25.25
N PRO A 15 44.77 -17.42 23.92
CA PRO A 15 45.05 -16.24 23.11
C PRO A 15 43.78 -15.45 22.82
N THR A 16 43.84 -14.14 23.06
CA THR A 16 42.75 -13.20 22.78
C THR A 16 42.74 -12.89 21.29
N PHE A 17 41.75 -13.41 20.56
CA PHE A 17 41.45 -12.97 19.20
C PHE A 17 40.88 -11.55 19.26
N ALA A 18 41.66 -10.57 18.81
CA ALA A 18 41.21 -9.19 18.62
C ALA A 18 40.35 -9.11 17.34
N SER A 19 39.03 -9.16 17.48
CA SER A 19 38.11 -8.83 16.40
C SER A 19 38.07 -7.31 16.21
N SER A 20 38.44 -6.85 15.02
CA SER A 20 38.35 -5.44 14.62
C SER A 20 36.91 -4.96 14.72
N THR A 21 36.65 -3.96 15.57
CA THR A 21 35.34 -3.35 15.72
C THR A 21 35.08 -2.43 14.53
N THR A 22 34.53 -2.98 13.46
CA THR A 22 33.96 -2.19 12.36
C THR A 22 32.76 -1.44 12.92
N HIS A 23 32.95 -0.15 13.23
CA HIS A 23 31.85 0.75 13.57
C HIS A 23 30.97 0.95 12.33
N ILE A 24 29.99 0.05 12.15
CA ILE A 24 28.90 0.23 11.21
C ILE A 24 28.09 1.43 11.73
N ARG A 25 28.33 2.61 11.14
CA ARG A 25 27.47 3.78 11.31
C ARG A 25 26.13 3.43 10.66
N THR A 26 25.22 2.88 11.45
CA THR A 26 23.83 2.74 11.06
C THR A 26 23.25 4.14 10.93
N PHE A 27 23.15 4.61 9.68
CA PHE A 27 22.36 5.78 9.35
C PHE A 27 20.96 5.56 9.90
N ALA A 28 20.52 6.45 10.80
CA ALA A 28 19.21 6.42 11.43
C ALA A 28 18.12 6.65 10.36
N LEU A 29 17.78 5.59 9.65
CA LEU A 29 16.56 5.47 8.87
C LEU A 29 15.41 5.55 9.88
N SER A 30 14.64 6.63 9.80
CA SER A 30 13.29 6.85 10.34
C SER A 30 12.89 5.93 11.50
N GLN A 31 12.73 6.49 12.70
CA GLN A 31 12.03 5.89 13.84
C GLN A 31 10.68 5.30 13.39
N THR A 32 10.72 4.07 12.91
CA THR A 32 9.55 3.28 12.61
C THR A 32 9.08 2.73 13.94
N TYR A 33 7.76 2.69 14.07
CA TYR A 33 6.97 2.51 15.28
C TYR A 33 7.08 1.09 15.89
N PHE A 34 8.25 0.46 15.82
CA PHE A 34 8.55 -0.84 16.42
C PHE A 34 8.66 -0.68 17.93
N GLY A 35 7.58 -0.92 18.66
CA GLY A 35 7.54 -0.87 20.13
C GLY A 35 6.26 -0.33 20.74
N ARG A 36 5.29 0.14 19.93
CA ARG A 36 3.98 0.53 20.47
C ARG A 36 3.06 -0.68 20.62
N SER A 37 2.47 -0.83 21.81
CA SER A 37 1.47 -1.86 22.05
C SER A 37 0.17 -1.56 21.28
N SER A 38 -0.52 -2.61 20.83
CA SER A 38 -1.86 -2.53 20.25
C SER A 38 -2.96 -2.37 21.31
N ASP A 39 -2.66 -2.70 22.56
CA ASP A 39 -3.56 -2.46 23.70
C ASP A 39 -3.76 -0.95 23.92
N PRO A 40 -5.01 -0.46 23.96
CA PRO A 40 -5.30 0.97 24.09
C PRO A 40 -4.75 1.58 25.38
N ILE A 41 -4.72 0.85 26.50
CA ILE A 41 -4.25 1.35 27.80
C ILE A 41 -2.73 1.50 27.77
N ILE A 42 -2.02 0.47 27.34
CA ILE A 42 -0.56 0.48 27.25
C ILE A 42 -0.10 1.53 26.23
N LYS A 43 -0.79 1.65 25.10
CA LYS A 43 -0.53 2.67 24.09
C LYS A 43 -0.68 4.09 24.65
N ARG A 44 -1.70 4.34 25.47
CA ARG A 44 -1.90 5.64 26.12
C ARG A 44 -0.75 5.98 27.06
N GLN A 45 -0.36 5.05 27.94
CA GLN A 45 0.78 5.24 28.85
C GLN A 45 2.11 5.48 28.11
N GLN A 46 2.34 4.79 26.98
CA GLN A 46 3.49 5.05 26.12
C GLN A 46 3.45 6.46 25.52
N MET A 47 2.27 6.96 25.15
CA MET A 47 2.10 8.33 24.65
C MET A 47 2.30 9.38 25.73
N ASP A 48 1.81 9.15 26.93
CA ASP A 48 2.01 10.07 28.04
C ASP A 48 3.50 10.20 28.39
N ARG A 49 4.24 9.08 28.44
CA ARG A 49 5.71 9.08 28.66
C ARG A 49 6.48 9.80 27.55
N TYR A 50 6.10 9.57 26.29
CA TYR A 50 6.72 10.25 25.14
C TYR A 50 6.47 11.76 25.19
N ASN A 51 5.23 12.16 25.47
CA ASN A 51 4.85 13.56 25.58
C ASN A 51 5.56 14.24 26.75
N GLU A 52 5.70 13.56 27.89
CA GLU A 52 6.45 14.05 29.05
C GLU A 52 7.92 14.28 28.72
N THR A 53 8.57 13.31 28.06
CA THR A 53 9.95 13.45 27.60
C THR A 53 10.12 14.65 26.68
N ARG A 54 9.16 14.86 25.76
CA ARG A 54 9.17 16.01 24.85
C ARG A 54 8.94 17.34 25.59
N ARG A 55 8.04 17.37 26.59
CA ARG A 55 7.83 18.54 27.46
C ARG A 55 9.10 18.90 28.23
N ASN A 56 9.78 17.90 28.79
CA ASN A 56 11.02 18.12 29.52
C ASN A 56 12.12 18.65 28.62
N ARG A 57 12.33 18.08 27.42
CA ARG A 57 13.30 18.62 26.44
C ARG A 57 13.04 20.08 26.08
N ARG A 58 11.78 20.47 25.87
CA ARG A 58 11.43 21.88 25.62
C ARG A 58 11.74 22.81 26.79
N ARG A 59 11.73 22.29 28.03
CA ARG A 59 12.05 23.07 29.24
C ARG A 59 13.56 23.16 29.49
N THR A 60 14.29 22.07 29.26
CA THR A 60 15.68 21.92 29.69
C THR A 60 16.70 22.16 28.59
N ASP A 61 16.33 22.01 27.32
CA ASP A 61 17.24 22.04 26.18
C ASP A 61 16.91 23.22 25.24
N PRO A 62 17.64 24.35 25.34
CA PRO A 62 17.42 25.52 24.49
C PRO A 62 17.79 25.27 23.02
N GLU A 63 18.71 24.36 22.72
CA GLU A 63 19.07 23.99 21.34
C GLU A 63 17.93 23.23 20.67
N TYR A 64 17.30 22.30 21.40
CA TYR A 64 16.10 21.60 20.95
C TYR A 64 14.96 22.57 20.61
N VAL A 65 14.74 23.57 21.45
CA VAL A 65 13.72 24.62 21.22
C VAL A 65 14.06 25.48 20.00
N ALA A 66 15.31 25.93 19.89
CA ALA A 66 15.77 26.74 18.75
C ALA A 66 15.61 25.98 17.42
N LYS A 67 15.93 24.69 17.41
CA LYS A 67 15.75 23.81 16.24
C LYS A 67 14.26 23.63 15.89
N GLU A 68 13.39 23.45 16.88
CA GLU A 68 11.95 23.32 16.65
C GLU A 68 11.36 24.63 16.07
N LEU A 69 11.74 25.79 16.63
CA LEU A 69 11.35 27.10 16.13
C LEU A 69 11.86 27.37 14.70
N LYS A 70 13.12 27.03 14.42
CA LYS A 70 13.70 27.11 13.06
C LYS A 70 12.88 26.29 12.07
N GLY A 71 12.55 25.04 12.43
CA GLY A 71 11.71 24.17 11.62
C GLY A 71 10.31 24.74 11.36
N TYR A 72 9.70 25.41 12.33
CA TYR A 72 8.41 26.11 12.14
C TYR A 72 8.52 27.32 11.21
N ARG A 73 9.60 28.11 11.31
CA ARG A 73 9.84 29.28 10.45
C ARG A 73 10.14 28.89 9.00
N GLU A 74 10.89 27.81 8.80
CA GLU A 74 11.23 27.29 7.47
C GLU A 74 10.07 26.51 6.83
N ARG A 75 9.09 26.04 7.62
CA ARG A 75 7.94 25.33 7.08
C ARG A 75 7.06 26.32 6.32
N PRO A 76 6.82 26.12 5.01
CA PRO A 76 5.92 26.99 4.27
C PRO A 76 4.52 26.96 4.92
N PRO A 77 3.82 28.11 5.02
CA PRO A 77 2.46 28.16 5.52
C PRO A 77 1.57 27.14 4.80
N HIS A 78 0.83 26.35 5.56
CA HIS A 78 -0.04 25.28 5.02
C HIS A 78 -1.04 25.83 3.99
N GLU A 79 -1.51 27.05 4.21
CA GLU A 79 -2.50 27.76 3.40
C GLU A 79 -2.06 27.97 1.93
N ASN A 80 -0.75 28.02 1.67
CA ASN A 80 -0.21 28.22 0.32
C ASN A 80 0.57 27.02 -0.24
N TRP A 81 0.80 25.96 0.55
CA TRP A 81 1.52 24.78 0.07
C TRP A 81 0.74 24.09 -1.06
N GLY A 82 -0.58 23.94 -0.92
CA GLY A 82 -1.44 23.33 -1.93
C GLY A 82 -1.56 24.15 -3.22
N PHE A 83 -1.48 25.49 -3.13
CA PHE A 83 -1.55 26.39 -4.29
C PHE A 83 -0.21 26.50 -5.01
N ARG A 84 0.88 26.76 -4.28
CA ARG A 84 2.24 26.90 -4.85
C ARG A 84 2.80 25.59 -5.39
N ASN A 85 2.49 24.47 -4.73
CA ASN A 85 2.94 23.15 -5.18
C ASN A 85 1.86 22.41 -5.97
N ARG A 86 0.80 23.11 -6.41
CA ARG A 86 -0.25 22.49 -7.24
C ARG A 86 0.35 21.88 -8.49
N GLU A 87 1.23 22.62 -9.17
CA GLU A 87 1.88 22.15 -10.39
C GLU A 87 2.79 20.95 -10.12
N LEU A 88 3.67 21.03 -9.12
CA LEU A 88 4.52 19.91 -8.70
C LEU A 88 3.70 18.67 -8.31
N ALA A 89 2.57 18.85 -7.61
CA ALA A 89 1.69 17.75 -7.23
C ALA A 89 0.97 17.15 -8.44
N LEU A 90 0.55 17.97 -9.41
CA LEU A 90 -0.04 17.51 -10.67
C LEU A 90 1.00 16.78 -11.52
N GLU A 91 2.22 17.29 -11.59
CA GLU A 91 3.34 16.67 -12.29
C GLU A 91 3.70 15.33 -11.65
N ALA A 92 3.84 15.26 -10.33
CA ALA A 92 4.05 14.01 -9.62
C ALA A 92 2.93 12.99 -9.88
N LYS A 93 1.67 13.44 -9.95
CA LYS A 93 0.53 12.58 -10.33
C LYS A 93 0.63 12.10 -11.79
N ARG A 94 1.02 12.97 -12.72
CA ARG A 94 1.24 12.62 -14.14
C ARG A 94 2.37 11.61 -14.26
N MET A 95 3.51 11.86 -13.64
CA MET A 95 4.66 10.95 -13.62
C MET A 95 4.28 9.60 -13.02
N ALA A 96 3.58 9.57 -11.88
CA ALA A 96 3.10 8.32 -11.28
C ALA A 96 2.06 7.59 -12.15
N HIS A 97 1.26 8.30 -12.95
CA HIS A 97 0.34 7.70 -13.92
C HIS A 97 1.10 7.10 -15.11
N MET A 98 2.03 7.86 -15.70
CA MET A 98 2.89 7.40 -16.80
C MET A 98 3.70 6.18 -16.39
N ARG A 99 4.28 6.21 -15.18
CA ARG A 99 5.02 5.09 -14.61
C ARG A 99 4.15 3.84 -14.49
N ARG A 100 2.96 3.94 -13.89
CA ARG A 100 2.02 2.81 -13.77
C ARG A 100 1.59 2.27 -15.13
N LYS A 101 1.37 3.14 -16.11
CA LYS A 101 1.00 2.73 -17.47
C LYS A 101 2.12 1.97 -18.18
N ALA A 102 3.38 2.32 -17.93
CA ALA A 102 4.55 1.67 -18.50
C ALA A 102 4.91 0.35 -17.80
N GLU A 103 4.85 0.32 -16.47
CA GLU A 103 5.27 -0.83 -15.65
C GLU A 103 4.21 -1.95 -15.58
N ASP A 104 2.91 -1.60 -15.61
CA ASP A 104 1.81 -2.53 -15.33
C ASP A 104 0.86 -2.66 -16.55
N PRO A 105 1.06 -3.68 -17.41
CA PRO A 105 0.14 -3.96 -18.52
C PRO A 105 -1.30 -4.21 -18.05
N LEU A 106 -1.50 -4.83 -16.88
CA LEU A 106 -2.83 -5.08 -16.31
C LEU A 106 -3.52 -3.78 -15.89
N TYR A 107 -2.76 -2.78 -15.40
CA TYR A 107 -3.32 -1.45 -15.11
C TYR A 107 -3.97 -0.84 -16.34
N THR A 108 -3.30 -0.95 -17.50
CA THR A 108 -3.80 -0.42 -18.77
C THR A 108 -5.02 -1.20 -19.26
N LEU A 109 -4.96 -2.53 -19.29
CA LEU A 109 -6.07 -3.39 -19.70
C LEU A 109 -7.31 -3.14 -18.84
N ARG A 110 -7.16 -3.22 -17.51
CA ARG A 110 -8.24 -2.97 -16.54
C ARG A 110 -8.91 -1.62 -16.76
N THR A 111 -8.11 -0.57 -16.94
CA THR A 111 -8.65 0.79 -17.15
C THR A 111 -9.44 0.88 -18.45
N ARG A 112 -8.95 0.26 -19.54
CA ARG A 112 -9.66 0.21 -20.83
C ARG A 112 -10.95 -0.57 -20.75
N ILE A 113 -10.92 -1.77 -20.17
CA ILE A 113 -12.11 -2.62 -20.02
C ILE A 113 -13.17 -1.91 -19.17
N ARG A 114 -12.78 -1.25 -18.07
CA ARG A 114 -13.73 -0.43 -17.28
C ARG A 114 -14.44 0.62 -18.12
N THR A 115 -13.69 1.40 -18.88
CA THR A 115 -14.25 2.47 -19.71
C THR A 115 -15.17 1.89 -20.78
N THR A 116 -14.73 0.82 -21.45
CA THR A 116 -15.49 0.16 -22.52
C THR A 116 -16.79 -0.46 -21.99
N LEU A 117 -16.74 -1.13 -20.84
CA LEU A 117 -17.91 -1.67 -20.16
C LEU A 117 -18.86 -0.58 -19.70
N ALA A 118 -18.39 0.63 -19.42
CA ALA A 118 -19.25 1.74 -19.05
C ALA A 118 -19.98 2.32 -20.28
N THR A 119 -19.30 2.41 -21.43
CA THR A 119 -19.82 3.03 -22.65
C THR A 119 -20.66 2.09 -23.50
N HIS A 120 -20.33 0.80 -23.56
CA HIS A 120 -20.97 -0.15 -24.45
C HIS A 120 -21.77 -1.21 -23.68
N THR A 121 -23.10 -1.17 -23.83
CA THR A 121 -24.04 -2.11 -23.20
C THR A 121 -23.79 -3.55 -23.65
N TRP A 122 -23.56 -3.76 -24.95
CA TRP A 122 -23.34 -5.10 -25.53
C TRP A 122 -22.19 -5.84 -24.84
N MET A 123 -21.12 -5.14 -24.44
CA MET A 123 -19.98 -5.79 -23.78
C MET A 123 -20.35 -6.39 -22.41
N ARG A 124 -21.36 -5.82 -21.76
CA ARG A 124 -21.91 -6.33 -20.50
C ARG A 124 -22.86 -7.50 -20.73
N GLU A 125 -23.68 -7.43 -21.77
CA GLU A 125 -24.81 -8.34 -22.01
C GLU A 125 -24.43 -9.58 -22.84
N SER A 126 -23.57 -9.42 -23.85
CA SER A 126 -23.33 -10.46 -24.86
C SER A 126 -22.01 -11.21 -24.69
N LEU A 127 -21.05 -10.71 -23.90
CA LEU A 127 -19.76 -11.38 -23.73
C LEU A 127 -19.82 -12.51 -22.69
N PRO A 128 -19.18 -13.66 -22.96
CA PRO A 128 -19.18 -14.81 -22.07
C PRO A 128 -18.20 -14.63 -20.91
N TRP A 129 -18.56 -13.80 -19.93
CA TRP A 129 -17.75 -13.60 -18.72
C TRP A 129 -17.75 -14.84 -17.83
N LYS A 130 -16.60 -15.42 -17.47
CA LYS A 130 -16.50 -16.72 -16.81
C LYS A 130 -17.18 -16.78 -15.43
N THR A 131 -16.59 -16.12 -14.44
CA THR A 131 -17.04 -16.22 -13.02
C THR A 131 -18.04 -15.14 -12.63
N HIS A 132 -17.82 -13.90 -13.11
CA HIS A 132 -18.61 -12.74 -12.71
C HIS A 132 -19.10 -11.97 -13.92
N VAL A 133 -20.32 -11.45 -13.86
CA VAL A 133 -20.90 -10.60 -14.89
C VAL A 133 -20.76 -9.13 -14.47
N PRO A 134 -20.40 -8.21 -15.38
CA PRO A 134 -20.29 -6.80 -15.07
C PRO A 134 -21.68 -6.15 -15.00
N VAL A 135 -21.99 -5.52 -13.88
CA VAL A 135 -23.24 -4.80 -13.64
C VAL A 135 -22.95 -3.31 -13.50
N LEU A 136 -23.61 -2.49 -14.34
CA LEU A 136 -23.58 -1.04 -14.24
C LEU A 136 -24.97 -0.54 -13.80
N TYR A 137 -25.02 0.11 -12.66
CA TYR A 137 -26.19 0.79 -12.11
C TYR A 137 -26.25 2.25 -12.57
N GLU A 138 -27.46 2.80 -12.68
CA GLU A 138 -27.69 4.23 -12.93
C GLU A 138 -27.17 5.06 -11.77
N ASP A 139 -27.53 4.68 -10.55
CA ASP A 139 -27.07 5.27 -9.30
C ASP A 139 -25.97 4.46 -8.62
N LYS A 140 -25.27 5.07 -7.67
CA LYS A 140 -24.26 4.34 -6.91
C LYS A 140 -24.94 3.40 -5.93
N VAL A 141 -24.56 2.13 -5.98
CA VAL A 141 -25.08 1.09 -5.08
C VAL A 141 -23.97 0.60 -4.16
N GLU A 142 -24.30 0.42 -2.89
CA GLU A 142 -23.39 -0.10 -1.88
C GLU A 142 -23.41 -1.63 -1.86
N HIS A 143 -22.28 -2.23 -2.23
CA HIS A 143 -22.01 -3.65 -2.02
C HIS A 143 -20.73 -3.81 -1.20
N LYS A 144 -20.59 -4.96 -0.53
CA LYS A 144 -19.34 -5.36 0.12
C LYS A 144 -18.55 -6.24 -0.82
N CYS A 145 -17.33 -5.83 -1.15
CA CYS A 145 -16.47 -6.64 -2.03
C CYS A 145 -16.03 -7.93 -1.31
N GLY A 146 -16.32 -9.10 -1.87
CA GLY A 146 -15.94 -10.40 -1.30
C GLY A 146 -14.43 -10.60 -1.12
N LYS A 147 -13.59 -9.95 -1.94
CA LYS A 147 -12.12 -10.09 -1.86
C LYS A 147 -11.43 -9.09 -0.94
N CYS A 148 -11.71 -7.79 -1.07
CA CYS A 148 -11.08 -6.78 -0.20
C CYS A 148 -11.88 -6.45 1.06
N LEU A 149 -13.11 -6.96 1.19
CA LEU A 149 -14.03 -6.73 2.31
C LEU A 149 -14.36 -5.25 2.58
N VAL A 150 -14.00 -4.36 1.64
CA VAL A 150 -14.26 -2.93 1.73
C VAL A 150 -15.63 -2.60 1.13
N SER A 151 -16.50 -2.02 1.95
CA SER A 151 -17.64 -1.23 1.48
C SER A 151 -17.15 0.19 1.18
N ARG A 152 -17.32 0.63 -0.07
CA ARG A 152 -16.90 1.98 -0.49
C ARG A 152 -17.98 2.97 -0.08
N HIS A 153 -17.60 4.00 0.67
CA HIS A 153 -18.53 5.04 1.11
C HIS A 153 -19.28 5.67 -0.08
N GLY A 154 -20.61 5.62 -0.04
CA GLY A 154 -21.48 6.15 -1.10
C GLY A 154 -21.56 5.26 -2.34
N GLY A 155 -21.10 4.01 -2.24
CA GLY A 155 -21.27 2.98 -3.27
C GLY A 155 -20.44 3.15 -4.54
N LEU A 156 -20.61 2.20 -5.46
CA LEU A 156 -20.08 2.25 -6.81
C LEU A 156 -21.22 2.04 -7.81
N LYS A 157 -21.13 2.70 -8.98
CA LYS A 157 -22.03 2.38 -10.10
C LYS A 157 -21.71 1.05 -10.76
N PHE A 158 -20.46 0.61 -10.68
CA PHE A 158 -19.96 -0.55 -11.42
C PHE A 158 -19.44 -1.63 -10.49
N TRP A 159 -20.00 -2.84 -10.63
CA TRP A 159 -19.69 -4.01 -9.83
C TRP A 159 -19.55 -5.27 -10.70
N TRP A 160 -18.84 -6.27 -10.19
CA TRP A 160 -18.79 -7.61 -10.76
C TRP A 160 -19.63 -8.53 -9.88
N GLN A 161 -20.73 -9.06 -10.40
CA GLN A 161 -21.62 -9.94 -9.67
C GLN A 161 -21.30 -11.40 -10.02
N GLU A 162 -21.18 -12.27 -9.02
CA GLU A 162 -20.92 -13.70 -9.25
C GLU A 162 -22.11 -14.36 -9.96
N ARG A 163 -21.85 -15.28 -10.91
CA ARG A 163 -22.90 -15.94 -11.70
C ARG A 163 -23.78 -16.87 -10.87
N GLU A 164 -23.15 -17.69 -10.03
CA GLU A 164 -23.83 -18.71 -9.22
C GLU A 164 -24.54 -18.08 -8.03
N ASP A 165 -23.81 -17.26 -7.26
CA ASP A 165 -24.31 -16.61 -6.06
C ASP A 165 -24.43 -15.09 -6.28
N LYS A 166 -25.63 -14.68 -6.70
CA LYS A 166 -25.96 -13.27 -7.00
C LYS A 166 -25.83 -12.33 -5.79
N SER A 167 -25.60 -12.84 -4.58
CA SER A 167 -25.34 -12.02 -3.38
C SER A 167 -23.88 -11.57 -3.27
N LYS A 168 -22.97 -12.20 -4.03
CA LYS A 168 -21.53 -11.90 -3.97
C LYS A 168 -21.10 -10.94 -5.06
N PHE A 169 -20.37 -9.92 -4.62
CA PHE A 169 -19.88 -8.86 -5.48
C PHE A 169 -18.37 -8.66 -5.33
N LEU A 170 -17.72 -8.33 -6.44
CA LEU A 170 -16.34 -7.89 -6.47
C LEU A 170 -16.24 -6.46 -7.01
N CYS A 171 -15.36 -5.66 -6.40
CA CYS A 171 -15.00 -4.38 -6.99
C CYS A 171 -14.13 -4.61 -8.22
N HIS A 172 -14.16 -3.66 -9.16
CA HIS A 172 -13.43 -3.77 -10.42
C HIS A 172 -11.93 -4.01 -10.26
N LYS A 173 -11.30 -3.42 -9.22
CA LYS A 173 -9.89 -3.67 -8.92
C LYS A 173 -9.64 -5.13 -8.52
N CYS A 174 -10.50 -5.70 -7.69
CA CYS A 174 -10.33 -7.06 -7.16
C CYS A 174 -10.63 -8.13 -8.20
N TYR A 175 -11.60 -7.93 -9.07
CA TYR A 175 -11.90 -8.87 -10.15
C TYR A 175 -10.67 -9.10 -11.06
N PHE A 176 -10.01 -8.02 -11.49
CA PHE A 176 -8.79 -8.06 -12.31
C PHE A 176 -7.51 -8.54 -11.60
N THR A 177 -7.62 -8.98 -10.34
CA THR A 177 -6.51 -9.69 -9.67
C THR A 177 -6.69 -11.21 -9.70
N GLY A 178 -7.79 -11.71 -10.26
CA GLY A 178 -7.99 -13.13 -10.52
C GLY A 178 -7.44 -13.54 -11.89
N PRO A 179 -7.17 -14.84 -12.10
CA PRO A 179 -6.70 -15.37 -13.39
C PRO A 179 -7.77 -15.25 -14.50
N GLU A 180 -9.05 -15.25 -14.14
CA GLU A 180 -10.18 -15.28 -15.07
C GLU A 180 -10.85 -13.90 -15.23
N SER A 181 -10.06 -12.90 -15.58
CA SER A 181 -10.52 -11.51 -15.69
C SER A 181 -11.01 -11.09 -17.07
N MET A 182 -10.86 -11.95 -18.08
CA MET A 182 -11.32 -11.74 -19.45
C MET A 182 -12.45 -12.73 -19.81
N PRO A 183 -13.37 -12.34 -20.71
CA PRO A 183 -14.37 -13.25 -21.25
C PRO A 183 -13.73 -14.44 -21.96
N GLU A 184 -14.45 -15.55 -21.99
CA GLU A 184 -14.03 -16.76 -22.69
C GLU A 184 -13.84 -16.49 -24.19
N GLY A 185 -12.65 -16.83 -24.72
CA GLY A 185 -12.29 -16.57 -26.12
C GLY A 185 -11.84 -15.14 -26.39
N TYR A 186 -11.54 -14.35 -25.35
CA TYR A 186 -11.03 -12.96 -25.44
C TYR A 186 -9.79 -12.73 -24.56
N GLU A 187 -9.13 -13.80 -24.10
CA GLU A 187 -8.00 -13.75 -23.16
C GLU A 187 -6.74 -13.10 -23.75
N ASP A 188 -6.56 -13.21 -25.06
CA ASP A 188 -5.48 -12.62 -25.85
C ASP A 188 -5.71 -11.14 -26.20
N CYS A 189 -6.93 -10.64 -26.04
CA CYS A 189 -7.27 -9.26 -26.37
C CYS A 189 -6.64 -8.27 -25.38
N THR A 190 -5.86 -7.32 -25.90
CA THR A 190 -5.26 -6.23 -25.10
C THR A 190 -5.89 -4.87 -25.40
N LYS A 191 -6.58 -4.76 -26.53
CA LYS A 191 -7.22 -3.53 -27.01
C LYS A 191 -8.72 -3.74 -27.20
N THR A 192 -9.48 -2.70 -26.92
CA THR A 192 -10.93 -2.66 -27.17
C THR A 192 -11.28 -2.88 -28.65
N SER A 193 -10.42 -2.44 -29.57
CA SER A 193 -10.59 -2.67 -31.02
C SER A 193 -10.55 -4.16 -31.39
N GLU A 194 -9.75 -4.96 -30.69
CA GLU A 194 -9.68 -6.41 -30.93
C GLU A 194 -10.96 -7.09 -30.45
N ILE A 195 -11.48 -6.66 -29.30
CA ILE A 195 -12.73 -7.19 -28.72
C ILE A 195 -13.94 -6.84 -29.60
N THR A 196 -14.03 -5.59 -30.05
CA THR A 196 -15.11 -5.13 -30.96
C THR A 196 -15.08 -5.84 -32.30
N ALA A 197 -13.90 -5.98 -32.91
CA ALA A 197 -13.73 -6.70 -34.16
C ALA A 197 -14.15 -8.17 -34.03
N ARG A 198 -13.76 -8.84 -32.93
CA ARG A 198 -14.12 -10.24 -32.67
C ARG A 198 -15.60 -10.43 -32.35
N ALA A 199 -16.23 -9.45 -31.69
CA ALA A 199 -17.67 -9.45 -31.46
C ALA A 199 -18.49 -9.18 -32.75
N GLY A 200 -17.84 -8.88 -33.89
CA GLY A 200 -18.51 -8.59 -35.15
C GLY A 200 -19.23 -7.24 -35.16
N ILE A 201 -18.91 -6.35 -34.22
CA ILE A 201 -19.53 -5.03 -34.10
C ILE A 201 -18.66 -4.04 -34.85
N LYS A 202 -19.17 -3.51 -35.97
CA LYS A 202 -18.52 -2.40 -36.67
C LYS A 202 -18.51 -1.18 -35.74
N SER A 203 -17.31 -0.71 -35.40
CA SER A 203 -17.06 0.51 -34.62
C SER A 203 -17.52 1.75 -35.35
#